data_AF-A0A7R9YG82-F1
#
_entry.id   AF-A0A7R9YG82-F1
#
_cell.length_a   1.000
_cell.length_b   1.000
_cell.length_c   1.000
_cell.angle_alpha   90.00
_cell.angle_beta   90.00
_cell.angle_gamma   90.00
#
_symmetry.space_group_name_H-M   'P 1'
#
loop_
_entity.id
_entity.type
_entity.pdbx_description
1 polymer ?
#
loop_
_entity_poly.entity_id
_entity_poly.type
_entity_poly.pdbx_seq_one_letter_code
_entity_poly.pdbx_strand_id
1 'polypeptide(L)'
;TGPAFNDCVNYKLFNRDEIVDEISRLGFMCDFFDAKAVIEAYVEEEFALVFDASEACGERWFICTTPASKKYHMERGQQEDAAKAEAERKAAAEEAERKA
;
A
#
# COMPACT_ATOMS: atom_id res chain seq x y z
N THR A 1 6.63 21.39 3.79
CA THR A 1 5.98 20.08 3.99
C THR A 1 5.43 20.05 5.40
N GLY A 2 4.13 20.32 5.56
CA GLY A 2 3.49 20.38 6.88
C GLY A 2 3.28 18.98 7.49
N PRO A 3 3.09 18.88 8.82
CA PRO A 3 3.07 17.62 9.57
C PRO A 3 1.82 16.73 9.36
N ALA A 4 1.08 16.93 8.26
CA ALA A 4 -0.22 16.30 8.02
C ALA A 4 -0.28 15.47 6.72
N PHE A 5 0.85 15.02 6.19
CA PHE A 5 0.90 14.18 4.97
C PHE A 5 1.12 12.68 5.26
N ASN A 6 0.85 12.22 6.48
CA ASN A 6 0.96 10.80 6.86
C ASN A 6 -0.36 10.03 6.68
N ASP A 7 -1.15 10.41 5.68
CA ASP A 7 -2.34 9.65 5.25
C ASP A 7 -2.01 8.78 4.02
N CYS A 8 -0.83 8.15 4.06
CA CYS A 8 -0.45 7.12 3.12
C CYS A 8 -1.04 5.80 3.62
N VAL A 9 -1.88 5.16 2.79
CA VAL A 9 -2.32 3.79 3.01
C VAL A 9 -1.13 2.84 2.84
N ASN A 10 -0.97 1.88 3.75
CA ASN A 10 0.15 0.93 3.73
C ASN A 10 0.13 0.03 2.49
N TYR A 11 -1.05 -0.25 1.95
CA TYR A 11 -1.20 -0.95 0.68
C TYR A 11 -2.55 -0.65 0.02
N LYS A 12 -2.63 -0.96 -1.27
CA LYS A 12 -3.89 -0.99 -2.02
C LYS A 12 -3.95 -2.25 -2.88
N LEU A 13 -5.12 -2.89 -2.90
CA LEU A 13 -5.41 -4.02 -3.79
C LEU A 13 -5.90 -3.50 -5.14
N PHE A 14 -5.45 -4.16 -6.20
CA PHE A 14 -5.85 -3.88 -7.57
C PHE A 14 -6.27 -5.18 -8.24
N ASN A 15 -7.40 -5.14 -8.95
CA ASN A 15 -7.83 -6.25 -9.78
C ASN A 15 -6.89 -6.38 -10.99
N ARG A 16 -6.33 -7.57 -11.18
CA ARG A 16 -5.37 -7.87 -12.24
C ARG A 16 -5.95 -7.60 -13.62
N ASP A 17 -7.16 -8.07 -13.88
CA ASP A 17 -7.75 -8.04 -15.22
C ASP A 17 -8.14 -6.60 -15.61
N GLU A 18 -8.60 -5.80 -14.65
CA GLU A 18 -8.84 -4.37 -14.85
C GLU A 18 -7.55 -3.63 -15.23
N ILE A 19 -6.44 -3.91 -14.53
CA ILE A 19 -5.15 -3.29 -14.83
C ILE A 19 -4.59 -3.77 -16.17
N VAL A 20 -4.74 -5.04 -16.52
CA VAL A 20 -4.33 -5.56 -17.83
C VAL A 20 -5.14 -4.90 -18.97
N ASP A 21 -6.43 -4.67 -18.78
CA ASP A 21 -7.26 -3.91 -19.74
C ASP A 21 -6.79 -2.45 -19.84
N GLU A 22 -6.51 -1.80 -18.70
CA GLU A 22 -6.01 -0.43 -18.66
C GLU A 22 -4.66 -0.29 -19.38
N ILE A 23 -3.73 -1.20 -19.13
CA ILE A 23 -2.44 -1.29 -19.84
C ILE A 23 -2.68 -1.45 -21.34
N SER A 24 -3.63 -2.30 -21.74
CA SER A 24 -3.95 -2.54 -23.15
C SER A 24 -4.53 -1.29 -23.83
N ARG A 25 -5.30 -0.48 -23.10
CA ARG A 25 -5.93 0.75 -23.60
C ARG A 25 -5.01 1.95 -23.63
N LEU A 26 -4.21 2.15 -22.58
CA LEU A 26 -3.39 3.35 -22.39
C LEU A 26 -1.95 3.15 -22.86
N GLY A 27 -1.48 1.90 -22.97
CA GLY A 27 -0.10 1.57 -23.33
C GLY A 27 0.88 2.22 -22.36
N PHE A 28 1.91 2.87 -22.90
CA PHE A 28 2.97 3.54 -22.13
C PHE A 28 2.47 4.68 -21.22
N MET A 29 1.20 5.11 -21.36
CA MET A 29 0.59 6.10 -20.47
C MET A 29 0.01 5.49 -19.20
N CYS A 30 -0.07 4.15 -19.09
CA CYS A 30 -0.48 3.49 -17.86
C CYS A 30 0.69 3.43 -16.87
N ASP A 31 0.43 3.78 -15.61
CA ASP A 31 1.42 3.72 -14.53
C ASP A 31 2.00 2.31 -14.31
N PHE A 32 1.25 1.28 -14.71
CA PHE A 32 1.63 -0.13 -14.59
C PHE A 32 2.31 -0.72 -15.83
N PHE A 33 2.52 0.09 -16.89
CA PHE A 33 3.02 -0.42 -18.17
C PHE A 33 4.35 -1.16 -18.04
N ASP A 34 5.29 -0.61 -17.26
CA ASP A 34 6.61 -1.21 -17.04
C ASP A 34 6.55 -2.53 -16.27
N ALA A 35 5.48 -2.73 -15.47
CA ALA A 35 5.23 -3.94 -14.71
C ALA A 35 4.31 -4.95 -15.45
N LYS A 36 3.93 -4.68 -16.70
CA LYS A 36 2.97 -5.50 -17.46
C LYS A 36 3.25 -6.99 -17.39
N ALA A 37 4.48 -7.41 -17.70
CA ALA A 37 4.84 -8.83 -17.74
C ALA A 37 4.66 -9.52 -16.38
N VAL A 38 4.91 -8.78 -15.30
CA VAL A 38 4.75 -9.28 -13.93
C VAL A 38 3.27 -9.40 -13.57
N ILE A 39 2.46 -8.39 -13.92
CA ILE A 39 1.02 -8.38 -13.66
C ILE A 39 0.30 -9.46 -14.46
N GLU A 40 0.64 -9.63 -15.74
CA GLU A 40 0.11 -10.69 -16.58
C GLU A 40 0.49 -12.09 -16.06
N ALA A 41 1.66 -12.26 -15.46
CA ALA A 41 2.08 -13.53 -14.86
C ALA A 41 1.51 -13.78 -13.46
N TYR A 42 0.87 -12.78 -12.84
CA TYR A 42 0.34 -12.91 -11.49
C TYR A 42 -0.87 -13.87 -11.47
N VAL A 43 -0.90 -14.76 -10.47
CA VAL A 43 -1.79 -15.94 -10.47
C VAL A 43 -3.12 -15.73 -9.77
N GLU A 44 -3.22 -14.72 -8.89
CA GLU A 44 -4.48 -14.39 -8.21
C GLU A 44 -5.19 -13.23 -8.92
N GLU A 45 -6.47 -13.06 -8.59
CA GLU A 45 -7.31 -12.00 -9.14
C GLU A 45 -6.85 -10.59 -8.71
N GLU A 46 -6.27 -10.45 -7.52
CA GLU A 46 -5.83 -9.15 -7.01
C GLU A 46 -4.35 -9.17 -6.59
N PHE A 47 -3.58 -8.18 -7.02
CA PHE A 47 -2.23 -7.92 -6.52
C PHE A 47 -2.22 -6.72 -5.56
N ALA A 48 -1.19 -6.61 -4.73
CA ALA A 48 -1.01 -5.50 -3.80
C ALA A 48 0.08 -4.55 -4.28
N LEU A 49 -0.22 -3.25 -4.28
CA LEU A 49 0.76 -2.17 -4.32
C LEU A 49 1.00 -1.72 -2.87
N VAL A 50 2.23 -1.82 -2.40
CA VAL A 50 2.61 -1.59 -1.00
C VAL A 50 3.40 -0.29 -0.89
N PHE A 51 3.10 0.50 0.14
CA PHE A 51 3.89 1.63 0.56
C PHE A 51 4.92 1.19 1.59
N ASP A 52 6.19 1.48 1.33
CA ASP A 52 7.29 1.19 2.25
C ASP A 52 7.89 2.48 2.79
N ALA A 53 7.36 2.92 3.93
CA ALA A 53 7.77 4.17 4.56
C ALA A 53 9.27 4.22 4.92
N SER A 54 9.88 3.07 5.17
CA SER A 54 11.30 2.95 5.52
C SER A 54 12.23 2.80 4.30
N GLU A 55 11.68 2.70 3.08
CA GLU A 55 12.44 2.41 1.85
C GLU A 55 13.35 1.17 2.01
N ALA A 56 12.94 0.19 2.83
CA ALA A 56 13.68 -1.05 3.08
C ALA A 56 13.81 -1.90 1.81
N CYS A 57 12.83 -1.81 0.92
CA CYS A 57 12.86 -2.44 -0.40
C CYS A 57 13.55 -1.58 -1.48
N GLY A 58 14.15 -0.45 -1.12
CA GLY A 58 14.87 0.45 -2.03
C GLY A 58 13.99 1.44 -2.79
N GLU A 59 12.68 1.18 -2.86
CA GLU A 59 11.67 2.09 -3.41
C GLU A 59 10.53 2.27 -2.40
N ARG A 60 9.87 3.42 -2.45
CA ARG A 60 8.70 3.71 -1.59
C ARG A 60 7.47 2.92 -1.95
N TRP A 61 7.37 2.49 -3.20
CA TRP A 61 6.21 1.78 -3.71
C TRP A 61 6.70 0.56 -4.46
N PHE A 62 6.11 -0.60 -4.16
CA PHE A 62 6.43 -1.82 -4.89
C PHE A 62 5.20 -2.71 -5.05
N ILE A 63 5.21 -3.52 -6.11
CA ILE A 63 4.16 -4.50 -6.39
C ILE A 63 4.56 -5.85 -5.80
N CYS A 64 3.66 -6.47 -5.05
CA CYS A 64 3.82 -7.85 -4.61
C CYS A 64 3.65 -8.81 -5.79
N THR A 65 4.74 -9.45 -6.23
CA THR A 65 4.76 -10.34 -7.40
C THR A 65 4.37 -11.78 -7.09
N THR A 66 4.20 -12.12 -5.81
CA THR A 66 3.74 -13.45 -5.37
C THR A 66 2.64 -13.34 -4.32
N PRO A 67 1.73 -14.33 -4.24
CA PRO A 67 0.71 -14.40 -3.19
C PRO A 67 1.28 -14.35 -1.77
N ALA A 68 2.42 -14.99 -1.55
CA ALA A 68 3.09 -14.99 -0.25
C ALA A 68 3.58 -13.60 0.14
N SER A 69 4.19 -12.86 -0.80
CA SER A 69 4.60 -11.46 -0.60
C SER A 69 3.40 -10.56 -0.31
N LYS A 70 2.32 -10.69 -1.11
CA LYS A 70 1.07 -9.96 -0.90
C LYS A 70 0.56 -10.15 0.52
N LYS A 71 0.40 -11.41 0.95
CA LYS A 71 -0.09 -11.73 2.29
C LYS A 71 0.80 -11.13 3.38
N TYR A 72 2.11 -11.33 3.28
CA TYR A 72 3.07 -10.83 4.27
C TYR A 72 2.97 -9.31 4.47
N HIS A 73 2.94 -8.54 3.37
CA HIS A 73 2.89 -7.08 3.47
C HIS A 73 1.52 -6.54 3.85
N MET A 74 0.42 -7.23 3.49
CA MET A 74 -0.91 -6.88 3.98
C MET A 74 -1.03 -7.07 5.49
N GLU A 75 -0.56 -8.20 6.02
CA GLU A 75 -0.56 -8.47 7.45
C GLU A 75 0.30 -7.46 8.21
N ARG A 76 1.47 -7.09 7.67
CA ARG A 76 2.32 -6.02 8.22
C ARG A 76 1.60 -4.68 8.23
N GLY A 77 1.01 -4.27 7.12
CA GLY A 77 0.29 -3.00 7.02
C GLY A 77 -0.90 -2.92 7.99
N GLN A 78 -1.64 -4.01 8.17
CA GLN A 78 -2.73 -4.08 9.15
C GLN A 78 -2.23 -3.91 10.59
N GLN A 79 -1.06 -4.46 10.93
CA GLN A 79 -0.44 -4.29 12.24
C GLN A 79 0.00 -2.84 12.46
N GLU A 80 0.58 -2.20 11.43
CA GLU A 80 1.00 -0.80 11.46
C GLU A 80 -0.20 0.15 11.63
N ASP A 81 -1.30 -0.09 10.90
CA ASP A 81 -2.55 0.66 11.04
C ASP A 81 -3.16 0.53 12.44
N ALA A 82 -3.17 -0.69 13.00
CA ALA A 82 -3.66 -0.92 14.35
C ALA A 82 -2.82 -0.19 15.41
N ALA A 83 -1.50 -0.23 15.27
CA ALA A 83 -0.57 0.47 16.17
C ALA A 83 -0.74 1.99 16.08
N LYS A 84 -0.91 2.55 14.87
CA LYS A 84 -1.18 3.98 14.66
C LYS A 84 -2.50 4.39 15.32
N ALA A 85 -3.58 3.63 15.11
CA ALA A 85 -4.87 3.90 15.72
C ALA A 85 -4.83 3.84 17.27
N GLU A 86 -4.05 2.93 17.84
CA GLU A 86 -3.84 2.88 19.30
C GLU A 86 -3.06 4.09 19.82
N ALA A 87 -1.99 4.49 19.12
CA ALA A 87 -1.20 5.66 19.47
C ALA A 87 -2.02 6.96 19.40
N GLU A 88 -2.85 7.12 18.37
CA GLU A 88 -3.77 8.25 18.23
C GLU A 88 -4.81 8.30 19.36
N ARG A 89 -5.35 7.15 19.77
CA ARG A 89 -6.27 7.07 20.92
C ARG A 89 -5.59 7.45 22.23
N LYS A 90 -4.34 7.00 22.46
CA LYS A 90 -3.56 7.36 23.65
C LYS A 90 -3.26 8.86 23.67
N ALA A 91 -2.78 9.41 22.56
CA ALA A 91 -2.49 10.84 22.44
C ALA A 91 -3.75 11.70 22.67
N ALA A 92 -4.90 11.30 22.12
CA ALA A 92 -6.16 11.99 22.34
C ALA A 92 -6.63 11.94 23.81
N ALA A 93 -6.41 10.82 24.50
CA ALA A 93 -6.73 10.68 25.92
C ALA A 93 -5.82 11.56 26.80
N GLU A 94 -4.50 11.58 26.54
CA GLU A 94 -3.54 12.43 27.25
C GLU A 94 -3.81 13.92 27.01
N GLU A 95 -4.19 14.31 25.79
CA GLU A 95 -4.56 15.69 25.49
C GLU A 95 -5.85 16.12 26.18
N ALA A 96 -6.84 15.21 26.29
CA ALA A 96 -8.07 15.46 27.03
C ALA A 96 -7.81 15.62 28.54
N GLU A 97 -6.93 14.80 29.12
CA GLU A 97 -6.54 14.91 30.53
C GLU A 97 -5.77 16.20 30.81
N ARG A 98 -4.91 16.65 29.89
CA ARG A 98 -4.18 17.92 30.03
C ARG A 98 -5.07 19.18 29.93
N LYS A 99 -6.24 19.06 29.30
CA LYS A 99 -7.19 20.17 29.12
C LYS A 99 -8.30 20.21 30.19
N ALA A 100 -8.38 19.21 31.07
CA ALA A 100 -9.32 19.13 32.19
C ALA A 100 -8.73 19.75 33.47
#